data_AF-A0A6P4IG97-F1
#
_entry.id   AF-A0A6P4IG97-F1
#
_cell.length_a   1.000
_cell.length_b   1.000
_cell.length_c   1.000
_cell.angle_alpha   90.00
_cell.angle_beta   90.00
_cell.angle_gamma   90.00
#
_symmetry.space_group_name_H-M   'P 1'
#
loop_
_entity.id
_entity.type
_entity.pdbx_description
1 polymer ?
#
loop_
_entity_poly.entity_id
_entity_poly.type
_entity_poly.pdbx_seq_one_letter_code
_entity_poly.pdbx_strand_id
1 'polypeptide(L)'
;MKSFVLIFLVFTVYASAKVMPMSGGNSLSIDQHGKRVYSVQIEDKCDFFCPEKDPSVCATNGQCLLKFDSRCAMTAYNCRNPQKMFEIVEDHRCMKEWQPLCLESDLKEFGL
;
A
#
# COMPACT_ATOMS: atom_id res chain seq x y z
N MET A 1 -40.69 40.15 -0.45
CA MET A 1 -41.01 38.70 -0.38
C MET A 1 -40.00 38.00 -1.29
N LYS A 2 -38.97 37.35 -0.72
CA LYS A 2 -38.77 35.87 -0.74
C LYS A 2 -38.75 35.32 -2.19
N SER A 3 -37.71 34.68 -2.72
CA SER A 3 -36.60 33.93 -2.13
C SER A 3 -35.44 33.81 -3.13
N PHE A 4 -34.23 33.74 -2.57
CA PHE A 4 -33.01 33.23 -3.18
C PHE A 4 -33.17 31.79 -3.67
N VAL A 5 -32.66 31.46 -4.85
CA VAL A 5 -32.24 30.09 -5.20
C VAL A 5 -30.90 30.18 -5.93
N LEU A 6 -29.82 30.13 -5.14
CA LEU A 6 -28.47 29.86 -5.59
C LEU A 6 -28.40 28.39 -6.00
N ILE A 7 -28.26 28.12 -7.31
CA ILE A 7 -27.93 26.79 -7.81
C ILE A 7 -26.43 26.59 -7.60
N PHE A 8 -26.05 26.01 -6.46
CA PHE A 8 -24.69 25.54 -6.23
C PHE A 8 -24.45 24.29 -7.10
N LEU A 9 -23.76 24.48 -8.21
CA LEU A 9 -23.15 23.40 -8.98
C LEU A 9 -22.06 22.75 -8.14
N VAL A 10 -22.39 21.63 -7.50
CA VAL A 10 -21.40 20.81 -6.80
C VAL A 10 -20.62 20.02 -7.85
N PHE A 11 -19.50 20.58 -8.32
CA PHE A 11 -18.48 19.81 -9.01
C PHE A 11 -17.74 18.97 -7.97
N THR A 12 -18.17 17.73 -7.76
CA THR A 12 -17.38 16.75 -7.01
C THR A 12 -16.17 16.37 -7.87
N VAL A 13 -15.06 17.07 -7.66
CA VAL A 13 -13.76 16.66 -8.17
C VAL A 13 -13.36 15.42 -7.38
N TYR A 14 -13.54 14.24 -7.97
CA TYR A 14 -12.94 13.01 -7.46
C TYR A 14 -11.43 13.13 -7.65
N ALA A 15 -10.74 13.71 -6.68
CA ALA A 15 -9.30 13.68 -6.61
C ALA A 15 -8.88 12.26 -6.21
N SER A 16 -8.61 11.42 -7.20
CA SER A 16 -7.88 10.17 -6.96
C SER A 16 -6.44 10.56 -6.60
N ALA A 17 -6.14 10.61 -5.30
CA ALA A 17 -4.77 10.82 -4.83
C ALA A 17 -3.88 9.70 -5.37
N LYS A 18 -3.01 10.03 -6.33
CA LYS A 18 -1.92 9.15 -6.76
C LYS A 18 -0.80 9.29 -5.74
N VAL A 19 -0.52 8.22 -5.01
CA VAL A 19 0.63 8.13 -4.12
C VAL A 19 1.91 8.29 -4.95
N MET A 20 2.75 9.26 -4.59
CA MET A 20 4.04 9.51 -5.25
C MET A 20 5.14 8.90 -4.37
N PRO A 21 6.17 8.24 -4.95
CA PRO A 21 7.32 7.79 -4.19
C PRO A 21 8.14 9.00 -3.70
N MET A 22 8.67 8.89 -2.47
CA MET A 22 9.66 9.82 -1.93
C MET A 22 10.98 9.66 -2.71
N SER A 23 11.71 10.76 -2.93
CA SER A 23 13.02 10.74 -3.60
C SER A 23 14.07 11.20 -2.59
N GLY A 24 14.89 10.26 -2.13
CA GLY A 24 15.96 10.45 -1.16
C GLY A 24 17.30 10.82 -1.81
N GLY A 25 18.07 11.67 -1.13
CA GLY A 25 19.36 12.20 -1.62
C GLY A 25 20.51 11.19 -1.57
N ASN A 26 21.38 11.22 -2.57
CA ASN A 26 22.49 10.26 -2.75
C ASN A 26 23.63 10.46 -1.72
N SER A 27 24.03 9.38 -1.02
CA SER A 27 25.20 9.31 -0.13
C SER A 27 26.42 8.73 -0.87
N LEU A 28 27.57 9.41 -0.83
CA LEU A 28 28.83 9.01 -1.47
C LEU A 28 29.71 8.22 -0.47
N SER A 29 30.18 7.03 -0.84
CA SER A 29 31.09 6.20 -0.02
C SER A 29 32.35 5.80 -0.79
N ILE A 30 33.34 5.22 -0.10
CA ILE A 30 34.61 4.74 -0.67
C ILE A 30 34.68 3.23 -0.46
N ASP A 31 34.92 2.45 -1.52
CA ASP A 31 35.07 1.00 -1.43
C ASP A 31 36.45 0.57 -0.90
N GLN A 32 36.64 -0.72 -0.67
CA GLN A 32 37.90 -1.28 -0.17
C GLN A 32 39.10 -1.13 -1.13
N HIS A 33 38.87 -0.69 -2.37
CA HIS A 33 39.91 -0.39 -3.35
C HIS A 33 40.16 1.11 -3.50
N GLY A 34 39.56 1.94 -2.64
CA GLY A 34 39.71 3.39 -2.65
C GLY A 34 38.91 4.09 -3.76
N LYS A 35 38.01 3.38 -4.44
CA LYS A 35 37.16 3.97 -5.47
C LYS A 35 35.98 4.68 -4.82
N ARG A 36 35.69 5.90 -5.25
CA ARG A 36 34.44 6.59 -4.91
C ARG A 36 33.30 5.83 -5.57
N VAL A 37 32.46 5.22 -4.75
CA VAL A 37 31.25 4.53 -5.19
C VAL A 37 30.08 5.30 -4.60
N TYR A 38 29.10 5.65 -5.42
CA TYR A 38 27.82 6.08 -4.87
C TYR A 38 27.30 4.89 -4.09
N SER A 39 27.12 5.04 -2.78
CA SER A 39 26.30 4.07 -2.08
C SER A 39 24.93 4.24 -2.73
N VAL A 40 24.54 3.26 -3.55
CA VAL A 40 23.14 3.13 -3.89
C VAL A 40 22.53 2.79 -2.54
N GLN A 41 22.13 3.82 -1.80
CA GLN A 41 21.04 3.66 -0.86
C GLN A 41 19.97 3.06 -1.75
N ILE A 42 19.77 1.75 -1.62
CA ILE A 42 18.58 1.11 -2.13
C ILE A 42 17.52 1.72 -1.23
N GLU A 43 17.08 2.93 -1.60
CA GLU A 43 15.94 3.59 -1.02
C GLU A 43 14.87 2.53 -1.10
N ASP A 44 14.33 2.14 0.04
CA ASP A 44 13.26 1.15 0.09
C ASP A 44 12.07 1.86 -0.58
N LYS A 45 11.97 1.71 -1.91
CA LYS A 45 11.03 2.48 -2.78
C LYS A 45 9.57 2.23 -2.41
N CYS A 46 9.36 1.36 -1.43
CA CYS A 46 8.10 0.91 -0.89
C CYS A 46 7.81 1.50 0.50
N ASP A 47 8.45 2.61 0.87
CA ASP A 47 8.07 3.40 2.03
C ASP A 47 6.84 4.26 1.72
N PHE A 48 5.66 3.74 2.10
CA PHE A 48 4.38 4.43 1.95
C PHE A 48 4.00 5.15 3.24
N PHE A 49 3.61 6.42 3.13
CA PHE A 49 2.91 7.13 4.19
C PHE A 49 1.42 6.78 4.14
N CYS A 50 1.00 5.88 5.03
CA CYS A 50 -0.40 5.47 5.15
C CYS A 50 -1.16 6.39 6.10
N PRO A 51 -2.32 6.94 5.70
CA PRO A 51 -3.15 7.71 6.61
C PRO A 51 -3.79 6.77 7.65
N GLU A 52 -3.87 7.22 8.91
CA GLU A 52 -4.41 6.42 10.03
C GLU A 52 -5.87 5.96 9.84
N LYS A 53 -6.63 6.62 8.95
CA LYS A 53 -8.07 6.37 8.70
C LYS A 53 -8.33 5.66 7.36
N ASP A 54 -7.37 4.93 6.82
CA ASP A 54 -7.60 4.13 5.61
C ASP A 54 -8.34 2.83 5.97
N PRO A 55 -9.52 2.54 5.38
CA PRO A 55 -10.29 1.35 5.74
C PRO A 55 -9.57 0.04 5.42
N SER A 56 -9.79 -0.96 6.27
CA SER A 56 -9.31 -2.33 6.05
C SER A 56 -9.84 -2.91 4.75
N VAL A 57 -9.04 -3.74 4.08
CA VAL A 57 -9.42 -4.42 2.85
C VAL A 57 -9.20 -5.93 2.95
N CYS A 58 -10.11 -6.71 2.39
CA CYS A 58 -9.91 -8.14 2.18
C CYS A 58 -9.21 -8.34 0.84
N ALA A 59 -8.17 -9.17 0.80
CA ALA A 59 -7.40 -9.42 -0.40
C ALA A 59 -6.99 -10.90 -0.51
N THR A 60 -6.73 -11.36 -1.74
CA THR A 60 -6.31 -12.73 -2.08
C THR A 60 -4.99 -12.71 -2.82
N ASN A 61 -4.11 -13.66 -2.55
CA ASN A 61 -2.93 -13.94 -3.38
C ASN A 61 -3.12 -15.17 -4.29
N GLY A 62 -4.36 -15.69 -4.36
CA GLY A 62 -4.70 -16.91 -5.09
C GLY A 62 -4.59 -18.19 -4.26
N GLN A 63 -3.92 -18.15 -3.11
CA GLN A 63 -3.77 -19.29 -2.19
C GLN A 63 -4.63 -19.12 -0.93
N CYS A 64 -4.55 -17.93 -0.33
CA CYS A 64 -5.25 -17.59 0.90
C CYS A 64 -5.77 -16.16 0.86
N LEU A 65 -6.63 -15.86 1.82
CA LEU A 65 -7.19 -14.53 2.05
C LEU A 65 -6.53 -13.87 3.25
N LEU A 66 -6.28 -12.58 3.12
CA LEU A 66 -5.76 -11.76 4.19
C LEU A 66 -6.57 -10.47 4.29
N LYS A 67 -6.96 -10.13 5.52
CA LYS A 67 -7.54 -8.83 5.82
C LYS A 67 -6.41 -7.88 6.20
N PHE A 68 -6.06 -6.98 5.29
CA PHE A 68 -5.10 -5.92 5.53
C PHE A 68 -5.75 -4.78 6.32
N ASP A 69 -5.00 -4.17 7.24
CA ASP A 69 -5.46 -3.02 8.03
C ASP A 69 -5.87 -1.83 7.17
N SER A 70 -5.28 -1.69 5.99
CA SER A 70 -5.61 -0.64 5.02
C SER A 70 -5.22 -1.01 3.58
N ARG A 71 -5.81 -0.29 2.61
CA ARG A 71 -5.40 -0.38 1.21
C ARG A 71 -3.94 0.06 1.01
N CYS A 72 -3.50 1.06 1.77
CA CYS A 72 -2.13 1.51 1.76
C CYS A 72 -1.16 0.41 2.26
N ALA A 73 -1.48 -0.27 3.37
CA ALA A 73 -0.66 -1.36 3.89
C ALA A 73 -0.52 -2.51 2.88
N MET A 74 -1.61 -2.89 2.20
CA MET A 74 -1.58 -3.88 1.12
C MET A 74 -0.69 -3.42 -0.05
N THR A 75 -0.76 -2.14 -0.41
CA THR A 75 0.05 -1.59 -1.51
C THR A 75 1.54 -1.58 -1.14
N ALA A 76 1.87 -1.23 0.11
CA ALA A 76 3.22 -1.30 0.64
C ALA A 76 3.77 -2.72 0.62
N TYR A 77 2.95 -3.67 1.06
CA TYR A 77 3.28 -5.09 1.00
C TYR A 77 3.56 -5.55 -0.44
N ASN A 78 2.67 -5.24 -1.39
CA ASN A 78 2.81 -5.63 -2.79
C ASN A 78 4.04 -5.04 -3.46
N CYS A 79 4.42 -3.82 -3.10
CA CYS A 79 5.64 -3.19 -3.59
C CYS A 79 6.89 -3.95 -3.14
N ARG A 80 6.94 -4.36 -1.86
CA ARG A 80 8.05 -5.15 -1.30
C ARG A 80 8.06 -6.59 -1.81
N ASN A 81 6.90 -7.12 -2.18
CA ASN A 81 6.70 -8.53 -2.54
C ASN A 81 6.07 -8.70 -3.94
N PRO A 82 6.76 -8.33 -5.03
CA PRO A 82 6.20 -8.35 -6.38
C PRO A 82 5.87 -9.76 -6.89
N GLN A 83 6.40 -10.82 -6.26
CA GLN A 83 6.14 -12.22 -6.63
C GLN A 83 4.95 -12.83 -5.85
N LYS A 84 4.47 -12.16 -4.79
CA LYS A 84 3.45 -12.68 -3.87
C LYS A 84 2.35 -11.64 -3.61
N MET A 85 1.95 -10.93 -4.66
CA MET A 85 1.02 -9.80 -4.53
C MET A 85 -0.39 -10.27 -4.12
N PHE A 86 -1.07 -9.42 -3.36
CA PHE A 86 -2.48 -9.56 -3.04
C PHE A 86 -3.34 -8.64 -3.91
N GLU A 87 -4.49 -9.13 -4.32
CA GLU A 87 -5.53 -8.39 -5.03
C GLU A 87 -6.77 -8.24 -4.16
N ILE A 88 -7.37 -7.05 -4.16
CA ILE A 88 -8.56 -6.77 -3.35
C ILE A 88 -9.73 -7.63 -3.85
N VAL A 89 -10.46 -8.23 -2.91
CA VAL A 89 -11.70 -8.96 -3.14
C VAL A 89 -12.82 -8.40 -2.26
N GLU A 90 -14.02 -8.96 -2.35
CA GLU A 90 -15.15 -8.50 -1.56
C GLU A 90 -14.90 -8.70 -0.06
N ASP A 91 -15.11 -7.66 0.77
CA ASP A 91 -14.75 -7.69 2.21
C ASP A 91 -15.39 -8.86 2.99
N HIS A 92 -16.60 -9.26 2.62
CA HIS A 92 -17.31 -10.37 3.24
C HIS A 92 -16.61 -11.74 3.08
N ARG A 93 -15.65 -11.86 2.17
CA ARG A 93 -14.86 -13.07 1.94
C ARG A 93 -13.96 -13.40 3.13
N CYS A 94 -13.35 -12.38 3.73
CA CYS A 94 -12.53 -12.52 4.93
C CYS A 94 -13.36 -12.75 6.22
N MET A 95 -14.69 -12.66 6.14
CA MET A 95 -15.60 -12.89 7.28
C MET A 95 -16.20 -14.30 7.28
N LYS A 96 -15.98 -15.08 6.23
CA LYS A 96 -16.56 -16.42 6.06
C LYS A 96 -15.58 -17.48 6.56
N GLU A 97 -16.01 -18.27 7.53
CA GLU A 97 -15.17 -19.31 8.18
C GLU A 97 -14.69 -20.41 7.22
N TRP A 98 -15.33 -20.59 6.07
CA TRP A 98 -14.98 -21.63 5.09
C TRP A 98 -13.93 -21.18 4.05
N GLN A 99 -13.54 -19.91 4.03
CA GLN A 99 -12.51 -19.46 3.10
C GLN A 99 -11.12 -19.60 3.74
N PRO A 100 -10.09 -20.04 2.98
CA PRO A 100 -8.76 -20.24 3.54
C PRO A 100 -8.13 -18.89 3.86
N LEU A 101 -8.12 -18.51 5.14
CA LEU A 101 -7.32 -17.39 5.63
C LEU A 101 -5.84 -17.77 5.63
N CYS A 102 -4.96 -16.80 5.43
CA CYS A 102 -3.52 -17.04 5.50
C CYS A 102 -3.14 -17.48 6.92
N LEU A 103 -2.30 -18.51 7.01
CA LEU A 103 -1.83 -19.04 8.27
C LEU A 103 -0.75 -18.12 8.87
N GLU A 104 -0.55 -18.21 10.18
CA GLU A 104 0.51 -17.49 10.89
C GLU A 104 1.91 -17.76 10.30
N SER A 105 2.14 -18.96 9.76
CA SER A 105 3.37 -19.30 9.04
C SER A 105 3.55 -18.48 7.77
N ASP A 106 2.46 -18.26 7.04
CA ASP A 106 2.45 -17.53 5.78
C ASP A 106 2.69 -16.04 6.07
N LEU A 107 2.04 -15.50 7.12
CA LEU A 107 2.25 -14.12 7.58
C LEU A 107 3.72 -13.84 7.93
N LYS A 108 4.37 -14.76 8.65
CA LYS A 108 5.80 -14.65 8.95
C LYS A 108 6.68 -14.69 7.71
N GLU A 109 6.35 -15.53 6.73
CA GLU A 109 7.05 -15.55 5.45
C GLU A 109 6.85 -14.24 4.65
N PHE A 110 5.72 -13.57 4.89
CA PHE A 110 5.36 -12.29 4.29
C PHE A 110 5.94 -11.09 5.03
N GLY A 111 6.54 -11.29 6.22
CA GLY A 111 7.05 -10.21 7.07
C GLY A 111 5.93 -9.34 7.66
N LEU A 112 4.77 -9.96 7.92
CA LEU A 112 3.58 -9.35 8.54
C LEU A 112 3.39 -9.86 9.96
#